data_AF-D4KBT1-F1
#
_entry.id   AF-D4KBT1-F1
#
_cell.length_a   1.000
_cell.length_b   1.000
_cell.length_c   1.000
_cell.angle_alpha   90.00
_cell.angle_beta   90.00
_cell.angle_gamma   90.00
#
_symmetry.space_group_name_H-M   'P 1'
#
loop_
_entity.id
_entity.type
_entity.pdbx_description
1 polymer ?
#
loop_
_entity_poly.entity_id
_entity_poly.type
_entity_poly.pdbx_seq_one_letter_code
_entity_poly.pdbx_strand_id
1 'polypeptide(L)'
;MDASRYFDAMHNAMSTLHAGAQLLLTIRLQDTCGNDAYLEVKQLPGEQSALVCYSTMGRRCLNFQLFRKGWQLCHNADGQLTGRFPSSADSLLSQTDFRAYCREDRLDAARTQRLVEELGQRAGTSYVGAIPQNARTGAQITVESHLGRGARWSYWNQDASPCLPLAAILYWLADFLAGNERRALQSDPQAAALAAQWLAKDTAVFFCPSPALTVSPAAGHSVPAAQRTRPAPVPAARSKSWQSVLAAMAAV
;
A
#
# COMPACT_ATOMS: atom_id res chain seq x y z
N MET A 1 -17.92 -9.86 -1.76
CA MET A 1 -17.94 -8.67 -0.89
C MET A 1 -17.86 -7.43 -1.77
N ASP A 2 -18.63 -6.38 -1.49
CA ASP A 2 -18.46 -5.07 -2.15
C ASP A 2 -17.19 -4.36 -1.63
N ALA A 3 -16.68 -3.39 -2.40
CA ALA A 3 -15.46 -2.67 -2.04
C ALA A 3 -15.64 -1.78 -0.80
N SER A 4 -16.81 -1.15 -0.67
CA SER A 4 -17.12 -0.24 0.43
C SER A 4 -16.98 -0.94 1.77
N ARG A 5 -17.58 -2.12 1.93
CA ARG A 5 -17.49 -2.93 3.16
C ARG A 5 -16.07 -3.37 3.49
N TYR A 6 -15.29 -3.76 2.48
CA TYR A 6 -13.88 -4.09 2.68
C TYR A 6 -13.13 -2.89 3.24
N PHE A 7 -13.30 -1.71 2.64
CA PHE A 7 -12.62 -0.50 3.07
C PHE A 7 -13.11 0.01 4.42
N ASP A 8 -14.40 -0.08 4.74
CA ASP A 8 -14.93 0.32 6.05
C ASP A 8 -14.35 -0.57 7.16
N ALA A 9 -14.31 -1.89 6.96
CA ALA A 9 -13.71 -2.81 7.93
C ALA A 9 -12.20 -2.58 8.08
N MET A 10 -11.49 -2.39 6.97
CA MET A 10 -10.05 -2.15 6.96
C MET A 10 -9.70 -0.78 7.60
N HIS A 11 -10.47 0.27 7.28
CA HIS A 11 -10.35 1.59 7.89
C HIS A 11 -10.57 1.51 9.40
N ASN A 12 -11.66 0.89 9.86
CA ASN A 12 -11.90 0.73 11.29
C ASN A 12 -10.74 0.01 12.00
N ALA A 13 -10.19 -1.04 11.37
CA ALA A 13 -9.05 -1.75 11.91
C ALA A 13 -7.79 -0.88 12.01
N MET A 14 -7.46 -0.10 10.98
CA MET A 14 -6.28 0.77 10.97
C MET A 14 -6.46 2.04 11.78
N SER A 15 -7.59 2.73 11.69
CA SER A 15 -7.87 3.98 12.42
C SER A 15 -7.87 3.79 13.94
N THR A 16 -8.20 2.58 14.42
CA THR A 16 -8.05 2.27 15.85
C THR A 16 -6.61 2.01 16.29
N LEU A 17 -5.67 1.83 15.36
CA LEU A 17 -4.24 1.89 15.65
C LEU A 17 -3.84 3.35 15.86
N HIS A 18 -3.11 3.63 16.94
CA HIS A 18 -2.63 4.96 17.29
C HIS A 18 -3.74 6.01 17.41
N ALA A 19 -4.73 5.75 18.27
CA ALA A 19 -5.89 6.62 18.52
C ALA A 19 -5.57 8.06 19.01
N GLY A 20 -4.31 8.40 19.26
CA GLY A 20 -3.84 9.75 19.59
C GLY A 20 -2.97 10.40 18.51
N ALA A 21 -2.74 9.73 17.39
CA ALA A 21 -1.97 10.29 16.28
C ALA A 21 -2.84 11.21 15.40
N GLN A 22 -2.23 12.24 14.84
CA GLN A 22 -2.87 13.07 13.84
C GLN A 22 -2.92 12.31 12.51
N LEU A 23 -4.12 12.06 11.98
CA LEU A 23 -4.28 11.54 10.63
C LEU A 23 -3.94 12.67 9.62
N LEU A 24 -3.00 12.42 8.72
CA LEU A 24 -2.58 13.38 7.70
C LEU A 24 -3.26 13.10 6.35
N LEU A 25 -3.29 11.82 5.97
CA LEU A 25 -3.69 11.37 4.65
C LEU A 25 -4.33 9.98 4.72
N THR A 26 -5.38 9.77 3.92
CA THR A 26 -5.99 8.47 3.67
C THR A 26 -5.97 8.19 2.18
N ILE A 27 -5.60 6.97 1.77
CA ILE A 27 -5.54 6.56 0.37
C ILE A 27 -6.32 5.26 0.20
N ARG A 28 -7.20 5.22 -0.81
CA ARG A 28 -7.93 4.03 -1.24
C ARG A 28 -7.61 3.79 -2.71
N LEU A 29 -7.08 2.61 -3.02
CA LEU A 29 -6.89 2.13 -4.37
C LEU A 29 -7.88 0.99 -4.60
N GLN A 30 -8.71 1.09 -5.62
CA GLN A 30 -9.72 0.07 -5.92
C GLN A 30 -9.73 -0.25 -7.42
N ASP A 31 -9.73 -1.53 -7.77
CA ASP A 31 -9.99 -1.96 -9.14
C ASP A 31 -11.19 -2.92 -9.24
N THR A 32 -11.58 -3.24 -10.47
CA THR A 32 -12.69 -4.20 -10.71
C THR A 32 -12.28 -5.65 -10.47
N CYS A 33 -10.98 -5.94 -10.46
CA CYS A 33 -10.44 -7.29 -10.23
C CYS A 33 -10.33 -7.62 -8.73
N GLY A 34 -10.56 -6.64 -7.85
CA GLY A 34 -10.43 -6.74 -6.40
C GLY A 34 -8.99 -6.65 -5.88
N ASN A 35 -8.07 -6.07 -6.66
CA ASN A 35 -6.76 -5.62 -6.16
C ASN A 35 -6.98 -4.24 -5.51
N ASP A 36 -7.22 -4.28 -4.21
CA ASP A 36 -7.56 -3.09 -3.43
C ASP A 36 -6.47 -2.87 -2.38
N ALA A 37 -6.06 -1.62 -2.19
CA ALA A 37 -5.16 -1.23 -1.11
C ALA A 37 -5.71 -0.03 -0.35
N TYR A 38 -5.44 0.01 0.94
CA TYR A 38 -5.77 1.12 1.80
C TYR A 38 -4.54 1.53 2.61
N LEU A 39 -4.31 2.84 2.72
CA LEU A 39 -3.22 3.42 3.50
C LEU A 39 -3.72 4.59 4.35
N GLU A 40 -3.16 4.74 5.53
CA GLU A 40 -3.25 5.92 6.38
C GLU A 40 -1.83 6.42 6.69
N VAL A 41 -1.61 7.72 6.58
CA VAL A 41 -0.40 8.36 7.08
C VAL A 41 -0.75 9.12 8.35
N LYS A 42 -0.09 8.79 9.45
CA LYS A 42 -0.35 9.32 10.78
C LYS A 42 0.90 9.93 11.37
N GLN A 43 0.77 11.04 12.08
CA GLN A 43 1.88 11.66 12.81
C GLN A 43 1.61 11.59 14.31
N LEU A 44 2.54 10.96 15.03
CA LEU A 44 2.48 10.93 16.49
C LEU A 44 2.79 12.32 17.06
N PRO A 45 2.16 12.71 18.19
CA PRO A 45 2.43 14.01 18.81
C PRO A 45 3.91 14.18 19.14
N GLY A 46 4.50 15.28 18.69
CA GLY A 46 5.92 15.60 18.92
C GLY A 46 6.91 14.87 18.01
N GLU A 47 6.47 13.97 17.13
CA GLU A 47 7.35 13.32 16.16
C GLU A 47 7.41 14.07 14.84
N GLN A 48 8.62 14.19 14.26
CA GLN A 48 8.80 14.77 12.93
C GLN A 48 8.55 13.76 11.79
N SER A 49 8.70 12.47 12.08
CA SER A 49 8.35 11.38 11.16
C SER A 49 6.88 10.99 11.29
N ALA A 50 6.35 10.36 10.25
CA ALA A 50 5.02 9.76 10.25
C ALA A 50 5.10 8.22 10.26
N LEU A 51 3.98 7.61 10.62
CA LEU A 51 3.68 6.21 10.46
C LEU A 51 2.83 6.04 9.20
N VAL A 52 3.11 4.99 8.43
CA VAL A 52 2.27 4.56 7.30
C VAL A 52 1.63 3.25 7.70
N CYS A 53 0.34 3.29 7.99
CA CYS A 53 -0.47 2.09 8.22
C CYS A 53 -1.07 1.64 6.89
N TYR A 54 -0.96 0.38 6.51
CA TYR A 54 -1.48 -0.10 5.23
C TYR A 54 -2.01 -1.53 5.28
N SER A 55 -2.93 -1.83 4.37
CA SER A 55 -3.47 -3.18 4.19
C SER A 55 -2.50 -4.06 3.40
N THR A 56 -2.22 -5.27 3.87
CA THR A 56 -1.40 -6.27 3.14
C THR A 56 -2.23 -7.23 2.29
N MET A 57 -3.56 -7.09 2.30
CA MET A 57 -4.48 -8.05 1.70
C MET A 57 -5.66 -7.31 1.06
N GLY A 58 -5.72 -7.26 -0.27
CA GLY A 58 -6.88 -6.71 -0.97
C GLY A 58 -8.14 -7.57 -0.86
N ARG A 59 -9.29 -6.99 -1.24
CA ARG A 59 -10.61 -7.63 -1.15
C ARG A 59 -10.71 -8.98 -1.84
N ARG A 60 -10.08 -9.17 -3.01
CA ARG A 60 -10.10 -10.49 -3.70
C ARG A 60 -9.47 -11.57 -2.84
N CYS A 61 -8.30 -11.30 -2.29
CA CYS A 61 -7.58 -12.25 -1.46
C CYS A 61 -8.30 -12.48 -0.12
N LEU A 62 -8.90 -11.43 0.45
CA LEU A 62 -9.75 -11.56 1.64
C LEU A 62 -10.97 -12.44 1.37
N ASN A 63 -11.68 -12.26 0.25
CA ASN A 63 -12.84 -13.09 -0.12
C ASN A 63 -12.47 -14.57 -0.15
N PHE A 64 -11.30 -14.91 -0.70
CA PHE A 64 -10.79 -16.27 -0.68
C PHE A 64 -10.58 -16.78 0.76
N GLN A 65 -9.97 -15.98 1.64
CA GLN A 65 -9.76 -16.37 3.04
C GLN A 65 -11.09 -16.58 3.78
N LEU A 66 -12.08 -15.73 3.54
CA LEU A 66 -13.41 -15.87 4.13
C LEU A 66 -14.11 -17.14 3.63
N PHE A 67 -14.00 -17.44 2.34
CA PHE A 67 -14.54 -18.69 1.79
C PHE A 67 -13.86 -19.90 2.42
N ARG A 68 -12.52 -19.89 2.48
CA ARG A 68 -11.73 -20.95 3.13
C ARG A 68 -12.16 -21.16 4.58
N LYS A 69 -12.34 -20.07 5.35
CA LYS A 69 -12.81 -20.12 6.73
C LYS A 69 -14.22 -20.69 6.82
N GLY A 70 -15.15 -20.21 5.99
CA GLY A 70 -16.51 -20.73 5.93
C GLY A 70 -16.55 -22.22 5.58
N TRP A 71 -15.68 -22.68 4.68
CA TRP A 71 -15.55 -24.09 4.33
C TRP A 71 -15.05 -24.92 5.54
N GLN A 72 -14.02 -24.43 6.25
CA GLN A 72 -13.50 -25.06 7.46
C GLN A 72 -14.52 -25.12 8.60
N LEU A 73 -15.49 -24.22 8.64
CA LEU A 73 -16.57 -24.24 9.63
C LEU A 73 -17.63 -25.32 9.34
N CYS A 74 -17.77 -25.77 8.10
CA CYS A 74 -18.75 -26.78 7.73
C CYS A 74 -18.16 -28.14 7.34
N HIS A 75 -16.83 -28.28 7.27
CA HIS A 75 -16.15 -29.54 6.95
C HIS A 75 -15.22 -29.99 8.09
N ASN A 76 -15.15 -31.30 8.32
CA ASN A 76 -14.16 -31.88 9.23
C ASN A 76 -12.76 -31.97 8.56
N ALA A 77 -11.76 -32.47 9.29
CA ALA A 77 -10.39 -32.61 8.79
C ALA A 77 -10.27 -33.51 7.55
N ASP A 78 -11.19 -34.47 7.39
CA ASP A 78 -11.28 -35.38 6.24
C ASP A 78 -12.02 -34.76 5.05
N GLY A 79 -12.52 -33.53 5.19
CA GLY A 79 -13.26 -32.83 4.14
C GLY A 79 -14.71 -33.31 3.99
N GLN A 80 -15.29 -33.97 4.99
CA GLN A 80 -16.70 -34.34 5.00
C GLN A 80 -17.55 -33.19 5.54
N LEU A 81 -18.69 -32.93 4.90
CA LEU A 81 -19.64 -31.92 5.32
C LEU A 81 -20.28 -32.33 6.67
N THR A 82 -20.02 -31.57 7.72
CA THR A 82 -20.49 -31.83 9.10
C THR A 82 -21.32 -30.67 9.67
N GLY A 83 -21.35 -29.52 8.99
CA GLY A 83 -22.09 -28.34 9.39
C GLY A 83 -22.72 -27.61 8.20
N ARG A 84 -23.18 -26.39 8.44
CA ARG A 84 -23.68 -25.50 7.38
C ARG A 84 -22.69 -24.38 7.15
N PHE A 85 -22.45 -24.05 5.89
CA PHE A 85 -21.69 -22.86 5.55
C PHE A 85 -22.42 -21.61 6.10
N PRO A 86 -21.72 -20.61 6.65
CA PRO A 86 -22.37 -19.41 7.20
C PRO A 86 -23.30 -18.74 6.18
N SER A 87 -24.52 -18.43 6.61
CA SER A 87 -25.58 -17.90 5.73
C SER A 87 -25.39 -16.42 5.36
N SER A 88 -24.45 -15.71 5.99
CA SER A 88 -24.15 -14.30 5.69
C SER A 88 -22.66 -13.99 5.70
N ALA A 89 -22.27 -13.03 4.88
CA ALA A 89 -20.93 -12.45 4.88
C ALA A 89 -20.62 -11.74 6.21
N ASP A 90 -21.62 -11.15 6.86
CA ASP A 90 -21.46 -10.47 8.17
C ASP A 90 -20.98 -11.41 9.27
N SER A 91 -21.49 -12.65 9.29
CA SER A 91 -21.03 -13.65 10.26
C SER A 91 -19.55 -13.97 10.05
N LEU A 92 -19.11 -14.12 8.79
CA LEU A 92 -17.70 -14.36 8.46
C LEU A 92 -16.80 -13.15 8.75
N LEU A 93 -17.30 -11.94 8.47
CA LEU A 93 -16.62 -10.68 8.70
C LEU A 93 -16.43 -10.37 10.19
N SER A 94 -17.48 -10.55 10.99
CA SER A 94 -17.46 -10.29 12.44
C SER A 94 -16.44 -11.14 13.20
N GLN A 95 -16.08 -12.31 12.64
CA GLN A 95 -15.09 -13.21 13.21
C GLN A 95 -13.69 -12.98 12.61
N THR A 96 -13.53 -12.08 11.65
CA THR A 96 -12.26 -11.80 10.99
C THR A 96 -11.52 -10.72 11.76
N ASP A 97 -10.32 -11.05 12.23
CA ASP A 97 -9.41 -10.05 12.78
C ASP A 97 -8.72 -9.29 11.64
N PHE A 98 -9.28 -8.14 11.27
CA PHE A 98 -8.74 -7.29 10.21
C PHE A 98 -7.36 -6.71 10.56
N ARG A 99 -7.01 -6.59 11.85
CA ARG A 99 -5.71 -6.07 12.26
C ARG A 99 -4.57 -7.00 11.85
N ALA A 100 -4.84 -8.30 11.73
CA ALA A 100 -3.87 -9.28 11.23
C ALA A 100 -3.37 -8.96 9.81
N TYR A 101 -4.17 -8.22 9.03
CA TYR A 101 -3.87 -7.81 7.65
C TYR A 101 -3.44 -6.34 7.54
N CYS A 102 -3.18 -5.69 8.67
CA CYS A 102 -2.60 -4.34 8.71
C CYS A 102 -1.10 -4.45 9.00
N ARG A 103 -0.33 -3.54 8.40
CA ARG A 103 1.08 -3.31 8.72
C ARG A 103 1.32 -1.84 8.96
N GLU A 104 2.42 -1.59 9.63
CA GLU A 104 2.90 -0.25 9.93
C GLU A 104 4.39 -0.18 9.66
N ASP A 105 4.78 0.87 8.97
CA ASP A 105 6.17 1.25 8.77
C ASP A 105 6.35 2.75 9.00
N ARG A 106 7.60 3.22 9.08
CA ARG A 106 7.92 4.64 9.27
C ARG A 106 8.12 5.34 7.93
N LEU A 107 7.59 6.55 7.82
CA LEU A 107 7.97 7.55 6.83
C LEU A 107 8.94 8.52 7.48
N ASP A 108 10.13 8.71 6.90
CA ASP A 108 11.15 9.58 7.47
C ASP A 108 10.70 11.05 7.58
N ALA A 109 11.42 11.83 8.39
CA ALA A 109 11.06 13.20 8.69
C ALA A 109 11.05 14.11 7.46
N ALA A 110 11.97 13.93 6.52
CA ALA A 110 12.06 14.75 5.31
C ALA A 110 10.86 14.50 4.39
N ARG A 111 10.54 13.23 4.14
CA ARG A 111 9.34 12.86 3.37
C ARG A 111 8.05 13.28 4.08
N THR A 112 8.00 13.18 5.40
CA THR A 112 6.84 13.61 6.22
C THR A 112 6.63 15.12 6.10
N GLN A 113 7.70 15.91 6.26
CA GLN A 113 7.65 17.36 6.11
C GLN A 113 7.19 17.77 4.71
N ARG A 114 7.75 17.15 3.66
CA ARG A 114 7.33 17.39 2.27
C ARG A 114 5.85 17.05 2.06
N LEU A 115 5.40 15.91 2.57
CA LEU A 115 3.99 15.51 2.51
C LEU A 115 3.08 16.55 3.16
N VAL A 116 3.40 17.00 4.37
CA VAL A 116 2.61 18.02 5.09
C VAL A 116 2.59 19.34 4.33
N GLU A 117 3.73 19.78 3.78
CA GLU A 117 3.83 21.01 3.00
C GLU A 117 2.94 20.96 1.75
N GLU A 118 3.07 19.91 0.93
CA GLU A 118 2.33 19.79 -0.33
C GLU A 118 0.82 19.61 -0.11
N LEU A 119 0.43 18.87 0.93
CA LEU A 119 -0.98 18.75 1.31
C LEU A 119 -1.53 20.08 1.84
N GLY A 120 -0.77 20.79 2.67
CA GLY A 120 -1.14 22.10 3.21
C GLY A 120 -1.36 23.16 2.12
N GLN A 121 -0.48 23.22 1.13
CA GLN A 121 -0.62 24.12 -0.02
C GLN A 121 -1.88 23.87 -0.85
N ARG A 122 -2.47 22.67 -0.76
CA ARG A 122 -3.64 22.23 -1.54
C ARG A 122 -4.91 22.05 -0.69
N ALA A 123 -4.87 22.44 0.58
CA ALA A 123 -6.04 22.38 1.44
C ALA A 123 -7.22 23.18 0.84
N GLY A 124 -8.39 22.55 0.80
CA GLY A 124 -9.62 23.09 0.21
C GLY A 124 -9.79 22.86 -1.29
N THR A 125 -8.79 22.28 -1.98
CA THR A 125 -8.88 22.02 -3.42
C THR A 125 -9.18 20.54 -3.70
N SER A 126 -10.45 20.24 -3.96
CA SER A 126 -10.88 18.88 -4.28
C SER A 126 -10.95 18.65 -5.80
N TYR A 127 -10.80 17.40 -6.21
CA TYR A 127 -10.88 16.99 -7.61
C TYR A 127 -11.62 15.66 -7.75
N VAL A 128 -12.48 15.57 -8.76
CA VAL A 128 -13.13 14.33 -9.17
C VAL A 128 -12.93 14.16 -10.67
N GLY A 129 -12.11 13.19 -11.05
CA GLY A 129 -11.88 12.81 -12.43
C GLY A 129 -13.09 12.09 -13.02
N ALA A 130 -13.16 12.08 -14.35
CA ALA A 130 -14.19 11.34 -15.07
C ALA A 130 -14.01 9.82 -14.84
N ILE A 131 -15.13 9.09 -14.88
CA ILE A 131 -15.08 7.63 -14.89
C ILE A 131 -14.72 7.20 -16.32
N PRO A 132 -13.66 6.39 -16.53
CA PRO A 132 -13.28 5.94 -17.85
C PRO A 132 -14.36 5.02 -18.43
N GLN A 133 -14.47 4.99 -19.75
CA GLN A 133 -15.43 4.12 -20.46
C GLN A 133 -15.22 2.64 -20.12
N ASN A 134 -13.96 2.24 -19.87
CA ASN A 134 -13.62 0.89 -19.43
C ASN A 134 -12.91 0.91 -18.07
N ALA A 135 -13.69 0.93 -17.01
CA ALA A 135 -13.21 0.82 -15.63
C ALA A 135 -12.45 -0.50 -15.33
N ARG A 136 -12.49 -1.50 -16.22
CA ARG A 136 -11.91 -2.82 -15.94
C ARG A 136 -10.39 -2.89 -16.07
N THR A 137 -9.78 -1.91 -16.73
CA THR A 137 -8.35 -1.92 -17.04
C THR A 137 -7.52 -1.12 -16.04
N GLY A 138 -8.16 -0.39 -15.12
CA GLY A 138 -7.50 0.57 -14.24
C GLY A 138 -7.98 0.46 -12.80
N ALA A 139 -7.36 1.26 -11.94
CA ALA A 139 -7.72 1.40 -10.54
C ALA A 139 -8.13 2.85 -10.26
N GLN A 140 -9.24 3.01 -9.55
CA GLN A 140 -9.63 4.27 -8.96
C GLN A 140 -8.75 4.53 -7.73
N ILE A 141 -8.12 5.70 -7.71
CA ILE A 141 -7.33 6.21 -6.59
C ILE A 141 -8.16 7.31 -5.94
N THR A 142 -8.46 7.16 -4.65
CA THR A 142 -9.07 8.19 -3.82
C THR A 142 -8.10 8.59 -2.72
N VAL A 143 -7.80 9.88 -2.64
CA VAL A 143 -6.92 10.45 -1.62
C VAL A 143 -7.70 11.49 -0.84
N GLU A 144 -7.65 11.41 0.49
CA GLU A 144 -8.29 12.34 1.41
C GLU A 144 -7.23 12.94 2.34
N SER A 145 -7.02 14.24 2.24
CA SER A 145 -6.18 14.98 3.18
C SER A 145 -7.02 15.50 4.34
N HIS A 146 -6.46 15.37 5.53
CA HIS A 146 -7.06 15.83 6.79
C HIS A 146 -6.34 17.06 7.35
N LEU A 147 -5.47 17.68 6.55
CA LEU A 147 -4.72 18.87 6.94
C LEU A 147 -5.47 20.15 6.56
N GLY A 148 -5.41 21.15 7.45
CA GLY A 148 -6.03 22.46 7.23
C GLY A 148 -7.53 22.36 6.95
N ARG A 149 -7.96 22.85 5.79
CA ARG A 149 -9.36 22.76 5.32
C ARG A 149 -9.75 21.38 4.78
N GLY A 150 -8.80 20.43 4.73
CA GLY A 150 -8.96 19.12 4.11
C GLY A 150 -9.12 19.21 2.59
N ALA A 151 -9.04 18.07 1.89
CA ALA A 151 -9.30 17.97 0.46
C ALA A 151 -9.50 16.51 0.04
N ARG A 152 -10.24 16.27 -1.05
CA ARG A 152 -10.41 14.94 -1.63
C ARG A 152 -10.08 14.96 -3.12
N TRP A 153 -9.23 14.03 -3.56
CA TRP A 153 -8.92 13.80 -4.97
C TRP A 153 -9.31 12.37 -5.33
N SER A 154 -10.20 12.20 -6.32
CA SER A 154 -10.58 10.89 -6.85
C SER A 154 -10.32 10.87 -8.35
N TYR A 155 -9.49 9.95 -8.84
CA TYR A 155 -9.13 9.84 -10.25
C TYR A 155 -8.70 8.41 -10.60
N TRP A 156 -8.52 8.10 -11.88
CA TRP A 156 -8.08 6.78 -12.32
C TRP A 156 -6.60 6.78 -12.65
N ASN A 157 -5.91 5.68 -12.34
CA ASN A 157 -4.46 5.57 -12.54
C ASN A 157 -3.99 5.63 -14.01
N GLN A 158 -4.93 5.59 -14.96
CA GLN A 158 -4.70 5.75 -16.39
C GLN A 158 -4.82 7.21 -16.85
N ASP A 159 -5.48 8.05 -16.06
CA ASP A 159 -5.63 9.48 -16.32
C ASP A 159 -4.43 10.24 -15.74
N ALA A 160 -4.21 11.46 -16.22
CA ALA A 160 -3.25 12.36 -15.59
C ALA A 160 -3.68 12.65 -14.14
N SER A 161 -2.72 12.57 -13.21
CA SER A 161 -2.96 12.97 -11.82
C SER A 161 -3.44 14.43 -11.76
N PRO A 162 -4.41 14.77 -10.89
CA PRO A 162 -4.89 16.14 -10.76
C PRO A 162 -3.81 17.14 -10.33
N CYS A 163 -2.77 16.65 -9.64
CA CYS A 163 -1.56 17.42 -9.45
C CYS A 163 -0.34 16.51 -9.29
N LEU A 164 0.78 16.96 -9.87
CA LEU A 164 2.02 16.19 -9.90
C LEU A 164 2.59 15.92 -8.49
N PRO A 165 2.58 16.86 -7.54
CA PRO A 165 3.11 16.58 -6.19
C PRO A 165 2.31 15.54 -5.40
N LEU A 166 0.99 15.47 -5.60
CA LEU A 166 0.19 14.38 -5.02
C LEU A 166 0.59 13.02 -5.60
N ALA A 167 0.79 12.94 -6.92
CA ALA A 167 1.26 11.71 -7.55
C ALA A 167 2.66 11.30 -7.05
N ALA A 168 3.56 12.25 -6.83
CA ALA A 168 4.89 11.97 -6.29
C ALA A 168 4.83 11.46 -4.83
N ILE A 169 3.92 11.97 -4.00
CA ILE A 169 3.65 11.41 -2.66
C ILE A 169 3.13 9.97 -2.77
N LEU A 170 2.16 9.73 -3.64
CA LEU A 170 1.63 8.38 -3.87
C LEU A 170 2.71 7.42 -4.36
N TYR A 171 3.62 7.89 -5.22
CA TYR A 171 4.76 7.12 -5.69
C TYR A 171 5.64 6.62 -4.53
N TRP A 172 5.97 7.50 -3.56
CA TRP A 172 6.70 7.10 -2.36
C TRP A 172 5.92 6.10 -1.50
N LEU A 173 4.63 6.36 -1.26
CA LEU A 173 3.80 5.51 -0.40
C LEU A 173 3.52 4.14 -1.03
N ALA A 174 3.62 4.02 -2.35
CA ALA A 174 3.51 2.77 -3.05
C ALA A 174 4.61 1.76 -2.69
N ASP A 175 5.75 2.21 -2.17
CA ASP A 175 6.84 1.32 -1.75
C ASP A 175 6.43 0.37 -0.61
N PHE A 176 5.41 0.73 0.18
CA PHE A 176 4.81 -0.10 1.22
C PHE A 176 3.85 -1.16 0.67
N LEU A 177 3.41 -1.02 -0.58
CA LEU A 177 2.50 -1.96 -1.23
C LEU A 177 3.28 -2.98 -2.06
N ALA A 178 2.57 -4.04 -2.46
CA ALA A 178 3.10 -5.08 -3.35
C ALA A 178 2.30 -5.14 -4.67
N GLY A 179 2.81 -5.93 -5.62
CA GLY A 179 2.03 -6.43 -6.74
C GLY A 179 1.43 -5.37 -7.67
N ASN A 180 0.13 -5.46 -7.90
CA ASN A 180 -0.60 -4.58 -8.81
C ASN A 180 -0.84 -3.21 -8.17
N GLU A 181 -1.02 -3.20 -6.85
CA GLU A 181 -1.37 -2.04 -6.07
C GLU A 181 -0.22 -1.02 -6.07
N ARG A 182 1.01 -1.51 -5.85
CA ARG A 182 2.23 -0.69 -6.01
C ARG A 182 2.37 -0.13 -7.43
N ARG A 183 2.21 -1.00 -8.44
CA ARG A 183 2.34 -0.59 -9.85
C ARG A 183 1.31 0.46 -10.26
N ALA A 184 0.10 0.39 -9.71
CA ALA A 184 -0.94 1.36 -10.00
C ALA A 184 -0.61 2.76 -9.45
N LEU A 185 -0.02 2.85 -8.26
CA LEU A 185 0.40 4.12 -7.68
C LEU A 185 1.73 4.66 -8.28
N GLN A 186 2.55 3.78 -8.86
CA GLN A 186 3.83 4.13 -9.51
C GLN A 186 3.74 4.23 -11.04
N SER A 187 2.52 4.38 -11.60
CA SER A 187 2.32 4.40 -13.06
C SER A 187 2.80 5.68 -13.75
N ASP A 188 2.88 6.79 -13.01
CA ASP A 188 3.23 8.10 -13.57
C ASP A 188 4.76 8.35 -13.56
N PRO A 189 5.41 8.44 -14.73
CA PRO A 189 6.85 8.68 -14.82
C PRO A 189 7.26 10.10 -14.38
N GLN A 190 6.39 11.10 -14.52
CA GLN A 190 6.68 12.45 -14.04
C GLN A 190 6.68 12.47 -12.50
N ALA A 191 5.74 11.73 -11.88
CA ALA A 191 5.70 11.56 -10.44
C ALA A 191 6.96 10.88 -9.92
N ALA A 192 7.44 9.84 -10.61
CA ALA A 192 8.70 9.16 -10.30
C ALA A 192 9.89 10.14 -10.35
N ALA A 193 9.97 10.95 -11.41
CA ALA A 193 11.04 11.94 -11.56
C ALA A 193 11.01 13.00 -10.45
N LEU A 194 9.83 13.51 -10.10
CA LEU A 194 9.68 14.49 -9.02
C LEU A 194 10.02 13.88 -7.64
N ALA A 195 9.54 12.67 -7.37
CA ALA A 195 9.84 11.92 -6.15
C ALA A 195 11.35 11.68 -5.98
N ALA A 196 12.05 11.36 -7.07
CA ALA A 196 13.50 11.22 -7.08
C ALA A 196 14.24 12.56 -6.87
N GLN A 197 13.75 13.65 -7.48
CA GLN A 197 14.32 14.99 -7.28
C GLN A 197 14.22 15.46 -5.82
N TRP A 198 13.10 15.18 -5.16
CA TRP A 198 12.93 15.47 -3.73
C TRP A 198 13.95 14.70 -2.88
N LEU A 199 14.12 13.40 -3.12
CA LEU A 199 15.13 12.59 -2.42
C LEU A 199 16.56 13.09 -2.66
N ALA A 200 16.87 13.53 -3.89
CA ALA A 200 18.18 14.07 -4.25
C ALA A 200 18.46 15.42 -3.56
N LYS A 201 17.44 16.29 -3.43
CA LYS A 201 17.58 17.57 -2.71
C LYS A 201 17.80 17.36 -1.21
N ASP A 202 17.12 16.39 -0.61
CA ASP A 202 17.27 16.10 0.81
C ASP A 202 18.65 15.46 1.13
N THR A 203 19.20 14.67 0.19
CA THR A 203 20.56 14.09 0.31
C THR A 203 21.68 15.07 -0.03
N ALA A 204 21.44 16.05 -0.91
CA ALA A 204 22.42 17.07 -1.26
C ALA A 204 22.81 17.98 -0.07
N VAL A 205 21.93 18.13 0.93
CA VAL A 205 22.24 18.86 2.17
C VAL A 205 23.35 18.15 2.98
N PHE A 206 23.51 16.83 2.82
CA PHE A 206 24.57 16.06 3.48
C PHE A 206 25.88 16.01 2.67
N PHE A 207 25.84 16.42 1.40
CA PHE A 207 27.01 16.53 0.53
C PHE A 207 27.21 17.99 0.12
N CYS A 208 27.46 18.88 1.08
CA CYS A 208 28.23 20.08 0.78
C CYS A 208 29.71 19.67 0.69
N PRO A 209 30.34 19.62 -0.50
CA PRO A 209 31.78 19.60 -0.53
C PRO A 209 32.26 20.94 0.03
N SER A 210 32.97 20.92 1.17
CA SER A 210 33.83 22.04 1.55
C SER A 210 34.66 22.46 0.34
N PRO A 211 34.93 23.77 0.12
CA PRO A 211 35.76 24.19 -1.01
C PRO A 211 37.08 23.41 -0.97
N ALA A 212 37.35 22.69 -2.05
CA ALA A 212 38.46 21.77 -2.15
C ALA A 212 39.79 22.52 -1.98
N LEU A 213 40.54 22.18 -0.92
CA LEU A 213 41.98 22.38 -0.93
C LEU A 213 42.55 21.45 -2.00
N THR A 214 43.12 22.03 -3.04
CA THR A 214 43.81 21.35 -4.13
C THR A 214 44.89 20.43 -3.55
N VAL A 215 44.70 19.12 -3.67
CA VAL A 215 45.77 18.13 -3.48
C VAL A 215 45.83 17.26 -4.73
N SER A 216 46.98 17.33 -5.40
CA SER A 216 47.35 16.57 -6.60
C SER A 216 47.38 15.05 -6.33
N PRO A 217 47.23 14.22 -7.38
CA PRO A 217 46.94 12.80 -7.21
C PRO A 217 48.20 11.97 -6.93
N ALA A 218 48.07 10.97 -6.06
CA ALA A 218 49.03 9.88 -5.92
C ALA A 218 48.35 8.55 -6.26
N ALA A 219 49.07 7.73 -7.03
CA ALA A 219 48.61 6.54 -7.69
C ALA A 219 48.47 5.30 -6.78
N GLY A 220 47.61 4.38 -7.22
CA GLY A 220 47.78 2.93 -7.04
C GLY A 220 47.12 2.30 -5.81
N HIS A 221 46.13 1.44 -6.00
CA HIS A 221 46.34 -0.02 -6.14
C HIS A 221 44.99 -0.74 -6.14
N SER A 222 44.78 -1.57 -7.14
CA SER A 222 43.59 -2.40 -7.36
C SER A 222 43.64 -3.66 -6.51
N VAL A 223 42.53 -4.03 -5.86
CA VAL A 223 42.35 -5.32 -5.16
C VAL A 223 41.06 -5.98 -5.68
N PRO A 224 41.04 -7.29 -6.04
CA PRO A 224 39.90 -7.90 -6.72
C PRO A 224 38.80 -8.34 -5.74
N ALA A 225 37.57 -8.35 -6.24
CA ALA A 225 36.36 -8.78 -5.54
C ALA A 225 36.20 -10.31 -5.54
N ALA A 226 35.91 -10.89 -4.37
CA ALA A 226 35.56 -12.30 -4.22
C ALA A 226 34.08 -12.54 -4.54
N GLN A 227 33.80 -13.49 -5.45
CA GLN A 227 32.47 -13.93 -5.84
C GLN A 227 31.84 -14.83 -4.75
N ARG A 228 30.63 -14.50 -4.29
CA ARG A 228 29.78 -15.37 -3.45
C ARG A 228 28.82 -16.17 -4.34
N THR A 229 28.84 -17.49 -4.22
CA THR A 229 27.88 -18.42 -4.84
C THR A 229 26.57 -18.48 -4.06
N ARG A 230 25.45 -18.58 -4.78
CA ARG A 230 24.07 -18.63 -4.27
C ARG A 230 23.63 -20.10 -4.09
N PRO A 231 23.02 -20.51 -2.97
CA PRO A 231 22.48 -21.86 -2.82
C PRO A 231 21.13 -22.01 -3.56
N ALA A 232 20.89 -23.21 -4.09
CA ALA A 232 19.71 -23.60 -4.86
C ALA A 232 18.43 -23.69 -3.97
N PRO A 233 17.23 -23.44 -4.52
CA PRO A 233 15.98 -23.52 -3.78
C PRO A 233 15.53 -24.98 -3.56
N VAL A 234 15.16 -25.29 -2.31
CA VAL A 234 14.54 -26.56 -1.91
C VAL A 234 13.03 -26.49 -2.23
N PRO A 235 12.42 -27.53 -2.83
CA PRO A 235 11.01 -27.51 -3.19
C PRO A 235 10.11 -27.58 -1.94
N ALA A 236 9.11 -26.69 -1.88
CA ALA A 236 8.11 -26.67 -0.81
C ALA A 236 7.21 -27.91 -0.87
N ALA A 237 7.10 -28.62 0.26
CA ALA A 237 6.18 -29.73 0.44
C ALA A 237 4.73 -29.26 0.27
N ARG A 238 4.04 -29.81 -0.74
CA ARG A 238 2.62 -29.55 -1.03
C ARG A 238 1.74 -30.40 -0.10
N SER A 239 1.00 -29.79 0.83
CA SER A 239 0.03 -30.52 1.64
C SER A 239 -1.24 -30.84 0.83
N LYS A 240 -1.77 -32.06 0.98
CA LYS A 240 -2.99 -32.55 0.28
C LYS A 240 -4.24 -31.69 0.56
N SER A 241 -4.28 -31.02 1.71
CA SER A 241 -5.38 -30.10 2.09
C SER A 241 -5.52 -28.92 1.12
N TRP A 242 -4.43 -28.38 0.59
CA TRP A 242 -4.47 -27.26 -0.37
C TRP A 242 -5.01 -27.65 -1.74
N GLN A 243 -4.79 -28.89 -2.18
CA GLN A 243 -5.29 -29.37 -3.46
C GLN A 243 -6.82 -29.47 -3.48
N SER A 244 -7.44 -29.85 -2.35
CA SER A 244 -8.90 -29.91 -2.22
C SER A 244 -9.57 -28.53 -2.31
N VAL A 245 -8.95 -27.50 -1.69
CA VAL A 245 -9.43 -26.11 -1.73
C VAL A 245 -9.32 -25.53 -3.15
N LEU A 246 -8.20 -25.77 -3.84
CA LEU A 246 -8.00 -25.30 -5.21
C LEU A 246 -8.94 -25.99 -6.21
N ALA A 247 -9.23 -27.28 -6.02
CA ALA A 247 -10.16 -28.02 -6.88
C ALA A 247 -11.61 -27.53 -6.75
N ALA A 248 -12.07 -27.21 -5.54
CA ALA A 248 -13.40 -26.65 -5.31
C ALA A 248 -13.56 -25.26 -5.94
N MET A 249 -12.48 -24.49 -6.02
CA MET A 249 -12.49 -23.17 -6.65
C MET A 249 -12.45 -23.16 -8.16
N ALA A 250 -11.90 -24.19 -8.78
CA ALA A 250 -11.93 -24.33 -10.24
C ALA A 250 -13.34 -24.64 -10.76
N ALA A 251 -14.28 -24.98 -9.88
CA ALA A 251 -15.66 -25.35 -10.20
C ALA A 251 -16.68 -24.21 -10.00
N VAL A 252 -16.23 -22.97 -9.78
CA VAL A 252 -17.06 -21.76 -9.60
C VAL A 252 -16.76 -20.72 -10.66
#